data_AF-A0A944KWY8-F1
#
_entry.id   AF-A0A944KWY8-F1
#
_cell.length_a   1.000
_cell.length_b   1.000
_cell.length_c   1.000
_cell.angle_alpha   90.00
_cell.angle_beta   90.00
_cell.angle_gamma   90.00
#
_symmetry.space_group_name_H-M   'P 1'
#
loop_
_entity.id
_entity.type
_entity.pdbx_description
1 polymer ?
#
loop_
_entity_poly.entity_id
_entity_poly.type
_entity_poly.pdbx_seq_one_letter_code
_entity_poly.pdbx_strand_id
1 'polypeptide(L)' 'MREPRYPSDITDAEWRLIEPLLPVPACQKPTGGHPEAHPRREIIDGIRYLVDNGIKWRSMPADLGSR' A
#
# COMPACT_ATOMS: atom_id res chain seq x y z
N MET A 1 16.76 4.54 0.33
CA MET A 1 16.04 4.17 1.56
C MET A 1 14.89 5.15 1.69
N ARG A 2 13.64 4.67 1.79
CA ARG A 2 12.49 5.57 1.98
C ARG A 2 12.47 6.07 3.42
N GLU A 3 12.23 7.37 3.62
CA GLU A 3 11.98 7.92 4.94
C GLU A 3 10.52 7.63 5.35
N PRO A 4 10.27 6.93 6.47
CA PRO A 4 8.92 6.67 6.97
C PRO A 4 8.26 7.99 7.36
N ARG A 5 7.01 8.19 6.92
CA ARG A 5 6.20 9.36 7.29
C ARG A 5 5.34 9.07 8.51
N TYR A 6 4.87 7.83 8.63
CA TYR A 6 4.15 7.33 9.79
C TYR A 6 4.95 6.21 10.47
N PRO A 7 4.87 6.05 11.80
CA PRO A 7 5.47 4.92 12.51
C PRO A 7 4.98 3.55 12.03
N SER A 8 3.78 3.51 11.44
CA SER A 8 3.17 2.31 10.86
C SER A 8 3.65 1.99 9.44
N ASP A 9 4.44 2.85 8.79
CA ASP A 9 4.90 2.62 7.42
C ASP A 9 5.81 1.39 7.34
N ILE A 10 5.65 0.62 6.27
CA ILE A 10 6.46 -0.57 6.04
C ILE A 10 7.90 -0.21 5.70
N THR A 11 8.84 -0.91 6.32
CA THR A 11 10.27 -0.78 6.02
C THR A 11 10.61 -1.39 4.66
N ASP A 12 11.75 -1.00 4.09
CA ASP A 12 12.23 -1.59 2.81
C ASP A 12 12.48 -3.10 2.95
N ALA A 13 12.91 -3.57 4.13
CA ALA A 13 13.15 -4.98 4.41
C ALA A 13 11.85 -5.79 4.47
N GLU A 14 10.85 -5.30 5.19
CA GLU A 14 9.52 -5.91 5.24
C GLU A 14 8.86 -5.89 3.85
N TRP A 15 8.98 -4.78 3.11
CA TRP A 15 8.41 -4.67 1.76
C TRP A 15 8.93 -5.76 0.81
N ARG A 16 10.23 -6.06 0.84
CA ARG A 16 10.83 -7.12 0.02
C ARG A 16 10.27 -8.52 0.31
N LEU A 17 9.74 -8.74 1.51
CA LEU A 17 9.09 -10.00 1.87
C LEU A 17 7.62 -10.03 1.40
N ILE A 18 6.93 -8.90 1.43
CA ILE A 18 5.50 -8.80 1.07
C ILE A 18 5.28 -8.69 -0.43
N GLU A 19 6.06 -7.88 -1.13
CA GLU A 19 5.92 -7.61 -2.56
C GLU A 19 5.73 -8.87 -3.43
N PRO A 20 6.55 -9.93 -3.31
CA PRO A 20 6.38 -11.13 -4.13
C PRO A 20 5.13 -11.96 -3.80
N LEU A 21 4.49 -11.71 -2.65
CA LEU A 21 3.26 -12.39 -2.24
C LEU A 21 2.00 -11.72 -2.81
N LEU A 22 2.13 -10.50 -3.34
CA LEU A 22 1.01 -9.79 -3.92
C LEU A 22 0.58 -10.45 -5.24
N PRO A 23 -0.73 -10.52 -5.53
CA PRO A 23 -1.21 -11.11 -6.77
C PRO A 23 -0.70 -10.34 -7.98
N VAL A 24 -0.58 -11.02 -9.13
CA VAL A 24 -0.24 -10.35 -10.40
C VAL A 24 -1.23 -9.20 -10.66
N PRO A 25 -0.74 -7.98 -11.02
CA PRO A 25 -1.59 -6.85 -11.35
C PRO A 25 -2.67 -7.21 -12.36
N ALA A 26 -3.89 -6.71 -12.14
CA ALA A 26 -5.03 -7.07 -12.98
C ALA A 26 -4.79 -6.74 -14.47
N CYS A 27 -4.17 -5.59 -14.76
CA CYS A 27 -3.79 -5.19 -16.11
C CYS A 27 -2.77 -6.11 -16.79
N GLN A 28 -2.06 -6.95 -16.03
CA GLN A 28 -1.06 -7.91 -16.53
C GLN A 28 -1.62 -9.34 -16.65
N LYS A 29 -2.87 -9.57 -16.22
CA LYS A 29 -3.53 -10.87 -16.40
C LYS A 29 -3.95 -11.06 -17.88
N PRO A 30 -4.07 -12.30 -18.38
CA PRO A 30 -4.52 -12.56 -19.75
C PRO A 30 -5.90 -11.98 -20.09
N THR A 31 -6.78 -11.88 -19.09
CA THR A 31 -8.11 -11.26 -19.23
C THR A 31 -8.07 -9.74 -19.32
N GLY A 32 -6.91 -9.12 -19.09
CA GLY A 32 -6.77 -7.70 -18.85
C GLY A 32 -7.44 -7.24 -17.55
N GLY A 33 -7.41 -5.93 -17.33
CA GLY A 33 -8.00 -5.27 -16.17
C GLY A 33 -7.58 -3.81 -16.07
N HIS A 34 -8.25 -3.06 -15.20
CA HIS A 34 -7.90 -1.66 -14.95
C HIS A 34 -6.49 -1.58 -14.32
N PRO A 35 -5.62 -0.67 -14.80
CA PRO A 35 -4.33 -0.41 -14.16
C PRO A 35 -4.47 0.04 -12.72
N GLU A 36 -3.49 -0.29 -11.88
CA GLU A 36 -3.45 0.21 -10.51
C GLU A 36 -3.18 1.72 -10.53
N ALA A 37 -4.01 2.50 -9.83
CA ALA A 37 -3.86 3.95 -9.76
C ALA A 37 -2.76 4.40 -8.80
N HIS A 38 -2.39 3.54 -7.85
CA HIS A 38 -1.47 3.86 -6.75
C HIS A 38 -0.40 2.78 -6.62
N PRO A 39 0.82 3.13 -6.16
CA PRO A 39 1.83 2.14 -5.82
C PRO A 39 1.32 1.18 -4.74
N ARG A 40 1.49 -0.13 -4.95
CA ARG A 40 1.01 -1.18 -4.02
C ARG A 40 1.51 -1.01 -2.60
N ARG A 41 2.74 -0.53 -2.44
CA ARG A 41 3.33 -0.26 -1.12
C ARG A 41 2.54 0.78 -0.34
N GLU A 42 2.08 1.83 -1.00
CA GLU A 42 1.30 2.89 -0.35
C GLU A 42 -0.08 2.40 0.10
N ILE A 43 -0.68 1.49 -0.68
CA ILE A 43 -1.92 0.82 -0.28
C ILE A 43 -1.69 0.02 1.02
N ILE A 44 -0.59 -0.72 1.10
CA ILE A 44 -0.24 -1.50 2.30
C ILE A 44 0.05 -0.59 3.50
N ASP A 45 0.76 0.53 3.30
CA ASP A 45 0.99 1.52 4.36
C ASP A 45 -0.34 2.08 4.89
N GLY A 46 -1.28 2.42 3.99
CA GLY A 46 -2.62 2.88 4.39
C GLY A 46 -3.41 1.83 5.18
N ILE A 47 -3.36 0.56 4.77
CA ILE A 47 -3.98 -0.55 5.52
C ILE A 47 -3.33 -0.70 6.89
N ARG A 48 -1.99 -0.65 6.97
CA ARG A 48 -1.26 -0.82 8.23
C ARG A 48 -1.53 0.35 9.19
N TYR A 49 -1.56 1.58 8.68
CA TYR A 49 -1.97 2.76 9.44
C TYR A 49 -3.38 2.59 10.02
N LEU A 50 -4.34 2.16 9.20
CA LEU A 50 -5.71 1.94 9.64
C LEU A 50 -5.81 0.89 10.75
N VAL A 51 -5.11 -0.22 10.60
CA VAL A 51 -5.12 -1.33 11.59
C VAL A 51 -4.42 -0.91 12.88
N ASP A 52 -3.28 -0.24 12.80
CA ASP A 52 -2.47 0.21 13.94
C ASP A 52 -3.21 1.27 14.79
N ASN A 53 -3.92 2.19 14.13
CA ASN A 53 -4.58 3.32 14.79
C ASN A 53 -6.07 3.07 15.08
N GLY A 54 -6.66 1.99 14.55
CA GLY A 54 -8.07 1.65 14.76
C GLY A 54 -9.06 2.67 14.19
N ILE A 55 -8.68 3.39 13.14
CA ILE A 55 -9.51 4.47 12.57
C ILE A 55 -10.50 3.97 11.51
N LYS A 56 -11.52 4.78 11.23
CA LYS A 56 -12.40 4.57 10.08
C LYS A 56 -11.66 4.95 8.79
N TRP A 57 -11.91 4.23 7.70
CA TRP A 57 -11.36 4.54 6.36
C TRP A 57 -11.55 6.01 5.93
N ARG A 58 -12.72 6.61 6.21
CA ARG A 58 -13.01 8.02 5.86
C ARG A 58 -12.21 9.04 6.68
N SER A 59 -11.58 8.60 7.76
CA SER A 59 -10.72 9.43 8.63
C SER A 59 -9.24 9.23 8.33
N MET A 60 -8.90 8.47 7.28
CA MET A 60 -7.52 8.27 6.87
C MET A 60 -6.89 9.59 6.40
N PRO A 61 -5.62 9.87 6.75
CA PRO A 61 -4.89 11.02 6.22
C PRO A 61 -4.96 11.10 4.70
N ALA A 62 -5.18 12.30 4.17
CA ALA A 62 -5.39 12.53 2.74
C ALA A 62 -4.12 12.32 1.89
N ASP A 63 -2.94 12.31 2.52
CA ASP A 63 -1.64 12.06 1.89
C ASP A 63 -1.32 10.56 1.72
N LEU A 64 -2.11 9.66 2.32
CA LEU A 64 -1.96 8.22 2.11
C LEU A 64 -2.59 7.81 0.77
N GLY A 65 -1.74 7.39 -0.18
CA GLY A 65 -2.14 6.96 -1.52
C GLY A 65 -2.32 8.09 -2.52
N SER A 66 -1.82 9.30 -2.26
CA SER A 66 -1.91 10.43 -3.21
C SER A 66 -0.68 10.58 -4.11
N ARG A 67 0.19 9.59 -4.20
CA ARG A 67 1.44 9.65 -4.97
C ARG A 67 1.42 8.79 -6.22
#